data_AF-A0A838JST7-F1
#
_entry.id   AF-A0A838JST7-F1
#
_cell.length_a   1.000
_cell.length_b   1.000
_cell.length_c   1.000
_cell.angle_alpha   90.00
_cell.angle_beta   90.00
_cell.angle_gamma   90.00
#
_symmetry.space_group_name_H-M   'P 1'
#
loop_
_entity.id
_entity.type
_entity.pdbx_description
1 polymer ?
#
loop_
_entity_poly.entity_id
_entity_poly.type
_entity_poly.pdbx_seq_one_letter_code
_entity_poly.pdbx_strand_id
1 'polypeptide(L)' 'MPVEPYHLFRYLDEQAFRFNERDGKDADRFAKTLGSVAGRRVTYDELTGKE' A
#
# COMPACT_ATOMS: atom_id res chain seq x y z
N MET A 1 7.17 -9.34 -17.02
CA MET A 1 6.09 -8.41 -17.41
C MET A 1 6.59 -7.00 -17.11
N PRO A 2 6.66 -6.10 -18.09
CA PRO A 2 7.09 -4.72 -17.88
C PRO A 2 6.08 -3.96 -17.01
N VAL A 3 6.59 -3.13 -16.10
CA VAL A 3 5.77 -2.23 -15.29
C VAL A 3 5.31 -1.09 -16.19
N GLU A 4 4.00 -0.90 -16.32
CA GLU A 4 3.44 0.24 -17.06
C GLU A 4 3.96 1.57 -16.49
N PRO A 5 4.23 2.61 -17.31
CA PRO A 5 4.89 3.85 -16.86
C PRO A 5 4.21 4.55 -15.68
N TYR A 6 2.88 4.49 -15.60
CA TYR A 6 2.12 5.08 -14.50
C TYR A 6 2.15 4.26 -13.21
N HIS A 7 2.65 3.03 -13.23
CA HIS A 7 2.88 2.24 -12.01
C HIS A 7 4.30 2.44 -11.44
N LEU A 8 5.17 3.17 -12.14
CA LEU A 8 6.56 3.35 -11.71
C LEU A 8 6.68 3.93 -10.31
N PHE A 9 5.85 4.91 -9.95
CA PHE A 9 5.87 5.52 -8.63
C PHE A 9 5.47 4.52 -7.52
N ARG A 10 4.49 3.63 -7.78
CA ARG A 10 4.11 2.57 -6.85
C ARG A 10 5.23 1.57 -6.63
N TYR A 11 5.96 1.25 -7.69
CA TYR A 11 7.12 0.38 -7.60
C TYR A 11 8.24 1.02 -6.78
N LEU A 12 8.52 2.32 -6.99
CA LEU A 12 9.50 3.06 -6.20
C LEU A 12 9.13 3.12 -4.72
N ASP A 13 7.86 3.38 -4.40
CA ASP A 13 7.35 3.37 -3.02
C ASP A 13 7.56 2.01 -2.34
N GLU A 14 7.27 0.92 -3.05
CA GLU A 14 7.49 -0.44 -2.55
C GLU A 14 8.98 -0.71 -2.29
N GLN A 15 9.86 -0.33 -3.22
CA GLN A 15 11.29 -0.55 -3.06
C GLN A 15 11.87 0.29 -1.91
N ALA A 16 11.45 1.55 -1.77
CA ALA A 16 11.83 2.39 -0.66
C ALA A 16 11.39 1.79 0.67
N PHE A 17 10.15 1.30 0.76
CA PHE A 17 9.64 0.61 1.95
C PHE A 17 10.47 -0.63 2.29
N ARG A 18 10.72 -1.52 1.32
CA ARG A 18 11.52 -2.74 1.52
C ARG A 18 12.93 -2.44 2.00
N PHE A 19 13.60 -1.44 1.42
CA PHE A 19 14.97 -1.08 1.79
C PHE A 19 15.03 -0.48 3.19
N ASN A 20 14.13 0.45 3.52
CA ASN A 20 14.10 1.13 4.80
C ASN A 20 13.70 0.20 5.96
N GLU A 21 12.92 -0.84 5.67
CA GLU A 21 12.37 -1.78 6.66
C GLU A 21 13.05 -3.16 6.63
N ARG A 22 14.25 -3.24 6.05
CA ARG A 22 14.96 -4.50 5.82
C ARG A 22 15.51 -5.15 7.09
N ASP A 23 15.75 -4.36 8.13
CA ASP A 23 16.40 -4.83 9.36
C ASP A 23 15.41 -5.54 10.32
N GLY A 24 14.10 -5.45 10.04
CA GLY A 24 13.03 -6.12 10.79
C GLY A 24 12.64 -7.49 10.23
N LYS A 25 11.81 -8.23 10.97
CA LYS A 25 11.22 -9.50 10.52
C LYS A 25 10.03 -9.25 9.60
N ASP A 26 9.64 -10.26 8.84
CA ASP A 26 8.47 -10.20 7.94
C ASP A 26 7.18 -9.80 8.69
N ALA A 27 7.04 -10.24 9.95
CA ALA A 27 5.93 -9.87 10.82
C ALA A 27 5.86 -8.37 11.10
N ASP A 28 7.02 -7.70 11.26
CA ASP A 28 7.08 -6.26 11.54
C ASP A 28 6.65 -5.46 10.30
N ARG A 29 7.12 -5.87 9.11
CA ARG A 29 6.70 -5.25 7.84
C ARG A 29 5.21 -5.48 7.59
N PHE A 30 4.71 -6.68 7.88
CA PHE A 30 3.28 -6.98 7.74
C PHE A 30 2.41 -6.07 8.62
N ALA A 31 2.77 -5.91 9.89
CA ALA A 31 2.07 -5.02 10.81
C ALA A 31 2.09 -3.55 10.32
N LYS A 32 3.24 -3.08 9.82
CA LYS A 32 3.39 -1.72 9.24
C LYS A 32 2.49 -1.52 8.01
N THR A 33 2.45 -2.49 7.11
CA THR A 33 1.57 -2.44 5.93
C THR A 33 0.10 -2.40 6.33
N LEU A 34 -0.33 -3.22 7.29
CA LEU A 34 -1.72 -3.18 7.80
C LEU A 34 -2.11 -1.81 8.38
N GLY A 35 -1.19 -1.16 9.11
CA GLY A 35 -1.41 0.20 9.63
C GLY A 35 -1.68 1.24 8.53
N SER A 36 -1.10 1.07 7.34
CA SER A 36 -1.31 1.99 6.21
C SER A 36 -2.68 1.85 5.53
N VAL A 37 -3.39 0.73 5.77
CA VAL A 37 -4.70 0.41 5.17
C VAL A 37 -5.86 0.88 6.05
N ALA A 38 -5.61 1.15 7.33
CA ALA A 38 -6.64 1.67 8.24
C ALA A 38 -7.31 2.92 7.67
N GLY A 39 -8.65 2.98 7.73
CA GLY A 39 -9.44 4.09 7.19
C GLY A 39 -9.58 4.12 5.66
N ARG A 40 -9.00 3.17 4.92
CA ARG A 40 -9.17 3.06 3.45
C ARG A 40 -10.27 2.09 3.03
N ARG A 41 -11.12 1.66 3.97
CA ARG A 41 -12.26 0.81 3.67
C ARG A 41 -13.28 1.66 2.92
N VAL A 42 -13.68 1.18 1.74
CA VAL A 42 -14.74 1.79 0.95
C VAL A 42 -15.96 0.87 0.98
N THR A 43 -17.13 1.45 1.26
CA THR A 43 -18.44 0.79 1.28
C THR A 43 -19.21 1.10 -0.01
N TYR A 44 -20.26 0.31 -0.29
CA TYR A 44 -21.07 0.52 -1.49
C TYR A 44 -21.76 1.90 -1.48
N ASP A 45 -22.20 2.36 -0.31
CA ASP A 45 -22.85 3.67 -0.19
C ASP A 45 -21.87 4.80 -0.55
N GLU A 46 -20.63 4.73 -0.08
CA GLU A 46 -19.54 5.67 -0.45
C GLU A 46 -19.18 5.63 -1.95
N LEU A 47 -19.33 4.49 -2.61
CA LEU A 47 -19.10 4.37 -4.06
C LEU A 47 -20.20 5.01 -4.90
N THR A 48 -21.43 5.07 -4.38
CA THR A 48 -22.60 5.50 -5.15
C THR A 48 -22.94 6.98 -4.99
N GLY A 49 -22.28 7.70 -4.07
CA GLY A 49 -22.46 9.14 -3.88
C GLY A 49 -23.88 9.53 -3.45
N LYS A 50 -24.64 8.60 -2.87
CA LYS A 50 -25.99 8.84 -2.38
C LYS A 50 -25.91 9.49 -0.98
N GLU A 51 -26.15 10.79 -0.92
CA GLU A 51 -26.65 11.51 0.27
C GLU A 51 -28.14 11.84 0.07
#